data_AF-A0A5E4QYH3-F1
#
_entry.id   AF-A0A5E4QYH3-F1
#
_cell.length_a   1.000
_cell.length_b   1.000
_cell.length_c   1.000
_cell.angle_alpha   90.00
_cell.angle_beta   90.00
_cell.angle_gamma   90.00
#
_symmetry.space_group_name_H-M   'P 1'
#
loop_
_entity.id
_entity.type
_entity.pdbx_description
1 polymer ?
#
loop_
_entity_poly.entity_id
_entity_poly.type
_entity_poly.pdbx_seq_one_letter_code
_entity_poly.pdbx_strand_id
1 'polypeptide(L)'
;METKRTMSDDWKAYVSDTRTICKYGAKCYQKNPEHHKTYKHPPNLKAKNTPAKKRFTPYNTNRKPDERNTAATTENIESSERWDCKESTQHLKNSTLDINEDSLLSIVEVDGDTTLYGNETDNRIFKECFLVEMPNDFFKFYECLCKESSSVESLMASVNLELVGPFDLVSGKLPKLEDTKLYLSHWRFFYDPPEFQTVLKKRGNSEVHIGYYRDDPNSTPAFLAVNDSSKDHQITPIAENIFGAV
;
A
#
# COMPACT_ATOMS: atom_id res chain seq x y z
N MET A 1 25.11 49.07 -13.58
CA MET A 1 23.67 49.16 -13.92
C MET A 1 23.02 47.86 -13.49
N GLU A 2 22.31 47.88 -12.37
CA GLU A 2 21.65 46.69 -11.79
C GLU A 2 20.40 46.34 -12.60
N THR A 3 20.37 45.13 -13.16
CA THR A 3 19.20 44.54 -13.81
C THR A 3 18.18 44.16 -12.74
N LYS A 4 17.21 45.03 -12.50
CA LYS A 4 16.01 44.72 -11.69
C LYS A 4 15.28 43.55 -12.37
N ARG A 5 15.36 42.34 -11.79
CA ARG A 5 14.50 41.20 -12.14
C ARG A 5 13.04 41.63 -11.94
N THR A 6 12.29 41.75 -13.02
CA THR A 6 10.85 41.99 -12.97
C THR A 6 10.16 40.72 -12.43
N MET A 7 9.34 40.87 -11.39
CA MET A 7 8.52 39.76 -10.87
C MET A 7 7.51 39.32 -11.94
N SER A 8 7.41 38.01 -12.16
CA SER A 8 6.41 37.39 -13.05
C SER A 8 4.99 37.75 -12.61
N ASP A 9 4.07 37.90 -13.56
CA ASP A 9 2.69 38.30 -13.30
C ASP A 9 1.93 37.27 -12.43
N ASP A 10 2.26 35.98 -12.55
CA ASP A 10 1.73 34.92 -11.69
C ASP A 10 2.10 35.11 -10.21
N TRP A 11 3.30 35.65 -9.96
CA TRP A 11 3.77 35.92 -8.60
C TRP A 11 3.11 37.17 -8.01
N LYS A 12 2.79 38.18 -8.85
CA LYS A 12 1.99 39.34 -8.43
C LYS A 12 0.55 38.93 -8.06
N ALA A 13 -0.05 38.01 -8.82
CA ALA A 13 -1.36 37.46 -8.50
C ALA A 13 -1.36 36.67 -7.17
N TYR A 14 -0.32 35.86 -6.92
CA TYR A 14 -0.18 35.13 -5.66
C TYR A 14 0.00 36.04 -4.43
N VAL A 15 0.78 37.12 -4.59
CA VAL A 15 1.02 38.09 -3.51
C VAL A 15 -0.24 38.91 -3.20
N SER A 16 -1.06 39.22 -4.20
CA SER A 16 -2.32 39.97 -4.04
C SER A 16 -3.50 39.14 -3.54
N ASP A 17 -3.39 37.81 -3.54
CA ASP A 17 -4.41 36.90 -3.05
C ASP A 17 -4.53 36.93 -1.52
N THR A 18 -5.74 37.17 -1.01
CA THR A 18 -6.04 37.29 0.44
C THR A 18 -6.28 35.95 1.13
N ARG A 19 -6.33 34.84 0.38
CA ARG A 19 -6.50 33.49 0.94
C ARG A 19 -5.29 33.08 1.80
N THR A 20 -5.53 32.19 2.75
CA THR A 20 -4.47 31.67 3.62
C THR A 20 -3.48 30.82 2.85
N ILE A 21 -2.19 30.88 3.17
CA ILE A 21 -1.18 30.07 2.47
C ILE A 21 -1.38 28.60 2.85
N CYS A 22 -1.46 27.71 1.85
CA CYS A 22 -1.54 26.27 2.11
C CYS A 22 -0.26 25.77 2.77
N LYS A 23 -0.40 25.01 3.87
CA LYS A 23 0.72 24.38 4.57
C LYS A 23 1.59 23.46 3.68
N TYR A 24 1.00 22.87 2.64
CA TYR A 24 1.70 21.99 1.69
C TYR A 24 2.19 22.70 0.42
N GLY A 25 1.91 24.00 0.25
CA GLY A 25 2.38 24.81 -0.88
C GLY A 25 2.16 24.17 -2.25
N ALA A 26 3.12 24.29 -3.17
CA ALA A 26 3.01 23.73 -4.52
C ALA A 26 2.86 22.19 -4.58
N LYS A 27 3.10 21.47 -3.47
CA LYS A 27 2.99 20.00 -3.37
C LYS A 27 1.69 19.55 -2.69
N CYS A 28 0.71 20.43 -2.51
CA CYS A 28 -0.56 20.07 -1.87
C CYS A 28 -1.32 18.99 -2.67
N TYR A 29 -1.69 17.90 -1.98
CA TYR A 29 -2.44 16.79 -2.55
C TYR A 29 -3.96 17.02 -2.56
N GLN A 30 -4.46 18.00 -1.80
CA GLN A 30 -5.89 18.33 -1.73
C GLN A 30 -6.29 19.16 -2.96
N LYS A 31 -7.01 18.52 -3.88
CA LYS A 31 -7.49 19.11 -5.15
C LYS A 31 -8.97 19.51 -5.13
N ASN A 32 -9.65 19.37 -4.00
CA ASN A 32 -11.06 19.71 -3.89
C ASN A 32 -11.27 21.24 -4.00
N PRO A 33 -12.39 21.69 -4.60
CA PRO A 33 -12.67 23.11 -4.78
C PRO A 33 -12.75 23.90 -3.48
N GLU A 34 -13.28 23.28 -2.41
CA GLU A 34 -13.40 23.91 -1.09
C GLU A 34 -12.04 24.28 -0.48
N HIS A 35 -11.03 23.42 -0.63
CA HIS A 35 -9.67 23.73 -0.18
C HIS A 35 -9.08 24.91 -0.95
N HIS A 36 -9.30 24.96 -2.26
CA HIS A 36 -8.76 26.01 -3.12
C HIS A 36 -9.47 27.36 -2.89
N LYS A 37 -10.69 27.38 -2.32
CA LYS A 37 -11.35 28.64 -1.90
C LYS A 37 -10.71 29.25 -0.66
N THR A 38 -10.22 28.44 0.27
CA THR A 38 -9.67 28.90 1.56
C THR A 38 -8.15 29.07 1.52
N TYR A 39 -7.46 28.22 0.74
CA TYR A 39 -6.00 28.15 0.70
C TYR A 39 -5.41 28.49 -0.68
N LYS A 40 -4.40 29.37 -0.69
CA LYS A 40 -3.60 29.70 -1.88
C LYS A 40 -2.32 28.86 -1.96
N HIS A 41 -1.91 28.58 -3.20
CA HIS A 41 -0.71 27.81 -3.51
C HIS A 41 0.21 28.67 -4.41
N PRO A 42 1.54 28.63 -4.21
CA PRO A 42 2.46 29.37 -5.06
C PRO A 42 2.49 28.79 -6.49
N PRO A 43 2.76 29.63 -7.52
CA PRO A 43 2.91 29.19 -8.90
C PRO A 43 3.91 28.04 -9.03
N ASN A 44 3.54 27.00 -9.76
CA ASN A 44 4.37 25.81 -9.92
C ASN A 44 5.57 26.12 -10.84
N LEU A 45 6.78 26.16 -10.27
CA LEU A 45 8.01 26.21 -11.06
C LEU A 45 8.08 24.87 -11.80
N LYS A 46 7.78 24.85 -13.10
CA LYS A 46 7.73 23.63 -13.94
C LYS A 46 8.94 22.73 -13.66
N ALA A 47 8.76 21.74 -12.79
CA ALA A 47 9.73 20.68 -12.58
C ALA A 47 9.60 19.73 -13.76
N LYS A 48 10.72 19.50 -14.45
CA LYS A 48 10.83 18.56 -15.57
C LYS A 48 10.25 17.20 -15.14
N ASN A 49 9.42 16.60 -16.01
CA ASN A 49 8.90 15.25 -15.87
C ASN A 49 9.99 14.29 -15.38
N THR A 50 9.82 13.72 -14.18
CA THR A 50 10.57 12.55 -13.73
C THR A 50 9.79 11.28 -14.08
N PRO A 51 10.48 10.19 -14.47
CA PRO A 51 9.83 8.95 -14.89
C PRO A 51 9.17 8.24 -13.71
N ALA A 52 8.22 7.34 -14.03
CA ALA A 52 7.36 6.61 -13.11
C ALA A 52 8.09 6.05 -11.87
N LYS A 53 7.50 6.26 -10.69
CA LYS A 53 8.03 5.79 -9.41
C LYS A 53 8.03 4.26 -9.38
N LYS A 54 9.17 3.65 -9.05
CA LYS A 54 9.26 2.23 -8.72
C LYS A 54 8.38 1.95 -7.49
N ARG A 55 7.66 0.83 -7.52
CA ARG A 55 6.86 0.30 -6.41
C ARG A 55 7.75 0.15 -5.18
N PHE A 56 7.29 0.59 -4.02
CA PHE A 56 7.98 0.36 -2.75
C PHE A 56 7.98 -1.16 -2.49
N THR A 57 9.17 -1.76 -2.51
CA THR A 57 9.37 -3.14 -2.06
C THR A 57 10.20 -3.05 -0.78
N PRO A 58 9.72 -3.57 0.37
CA PRO A 58 10.46 -3.47 1.62
C PRO A 58 11.79 -4.24 1.60
N TYR A 59 11.96 -5.13 0.61
CA TYR A 59 13.18 -5.91 0.39
C TYR A 59 13.67 -5.74 -1.05
N ASN A 60 14.98 -5.60 -1.23
CA ASN A 60 15.60 -5.45 -2.53
C ASN A 60 16.27 -6.78 -2.93
N THR A 61 15.63 -7.57 -3.80
CA THR A 61 16.28 -8.75 -4.38
C THR A 61 16.97 -8.35 -5.67
N ASN A 62 18.30 -8.43 -5.73
CA ASN A 62 19.08 -8.21 -6.95
C ASN A 62 18.71 -9.25 -8.03
N ARG A 63 17.75 -8.93 -8.91
CA ARG A 63 17.48 -9.68 -10.15
C ARG A 63 17.83 -8.81 -11.36
N LYS A 64 18.67 -9.36 -12.25
CA LYS A 64 19.08 -8.70 -13.50
C LYS A 64 17.86 -8.45 -14.40
N PRO A 65 17.75 -7.32 -15.11
CA PRO A 65 16.62 -7.04 -15.98
C PRO A 65 16.73 -7.85 -17.27
N ASP A 66 15.66 -8.55 -17.62
CA ASP A 66 15.48 -9.20 -18.91
C ASP A 66 14.71 -8.25 -19.84
N GLU A 67 15.20 -8.07 -21.06
CA GLU A 67 14.67 -7.15 -22.06
C GLU A 67 13.37 -7.69 -22.67
N ARG A 68 12.34 -6.83 -22.80
CA ARG A 68 11.51 -6.71 -24.02
C ARG A 68 10.37 -5.68 -23.93
N ASN A 69 10.53 -4.66 -24.76
CA ASN A 69 9.58 -3.94 -25.64
C ASN A 69 8.15 -3.61 -25.19
N THR A 70 7.95 -2.30 -25.06
CA THR A 70 6.70 -1.52 -25.05
C THR A 70 5.94 -1.57 -26.37
N ALA A 71 4.61 -1.68 -26.29
CA ALA A 71 3.70 -1.09 -27.26
C ALA A 71 2.47 -0.54 -26.52
N ALA A 72 2.33 0.78 -26.53
CA ALA A 72 1.19 1.51 -26.00
C ALA A 72 0.02 1.45 -26.98
N THR A 73 -1.21 1.42 -26.48
CA THR A 73 -2.39 1.85 -27.25
C THR A 73 -3.37 2.52 -26.30
N THR A 74 -3.74 3.74 -26.69
CA THR A 74 -4.53 4.72 -25.96
C THR A 74 -5.98 4.59 -26.41
N GLU A 75 -6.94 4.45 -25.51
CA GLU A 75 -8.33 4.80 -25.80
C GLU A 75 -8.98 5.56 -24.64
N ASN A 76 -9.49 6.74 -24.99
CA ASN A 76 -10.38 7.61 -24.22
C ASN A 76 -11.72 6.92 -23.95
N ILE A 77 -12.41 7.28 -22.85
CA ILE A 77 -13.85 7.59 -22.87
C ILE A 77 -14.21 8.46 -21.65
N GLU A 78 -15.03 9.46 -21.95
CA GLU A 78 -15.61 10.54 -21.14
C GLU A 78 -16.66 10.10 -20.10
N SER A 79 -16.50 10.65 -18.90
CA SER A 79 -17.46 11.39 -18.02
C SER A 79 -18.94 11.01 -17.80
N SER A 80 -19.32 11.30 -16.54
CA SER A 80 -20.64 11.74 -15.98
C SER A 80 -21.48 10.61 -15.32
N GLU A 81 -22.13 10.74 -14.16
CA GLU A 81 -22.63 11.86 -13.32
C GLU A 81 -22.59 11.43 -11.82
N ARG A 82 -22.07 12.23 -10.89
CA ARG A 82 -22.77 13.16 -9.96
C ARG A 82 -23.88 12.55 -9.09
N TRP A 83 -23.61 12.34 -7.81
CA TRP A 83 -24.64 12.38 -6.74
C TRP A 83 -24.07 13.05 -5.48
N ASP A 84 -24.85 13.97 -4.93
CA ASP A 84 -24.58 14.87 -3.80
C ASP A 84 -25.34 14.40 -2.55
N CYS A 85 -24.74 14.47 -1.35
CA CYS A 85 -25.35 15.08 -0.15
C CYS A 85 -24.50 14.94 1.14
N LYS A 86 -24.08 16.09 1.67
CA LYS A 86 -24.29 16.61 3.06
C LYS A 86 -23.79 15.84 4.29
N GLU A 87 -22.62 16.30 4.74
CA GLU A 87 -22.24 16.79 6.07
C GLU A 87 -23.19 16.56 7.28
N SER A 88 -22.62 16.00 8.37
CA SER A 88 -22.97 16.38 9.73
C SER A 88 -21.70 16.42 10.59
N THR A 89 -21.37 17.62 11.03
CA THR A 89 -20.22 18.03 11.84
C THR A 89 -20.39 17.61 13.30
N GLN A 90 -19.40 16.94 13.89
CA GLN A 90 -19.11 17.06 15.34
C GLN A 90 -17.60 17.07 15.59
N HIS A 91 -17.23 17.94 16.51
CA HIS A 91 -15.95 18.61 16.66
C HIS A 91 -15.29 18.09 17.95
N LEU A 92 -14.13 17.43 17.88
CA LEU A 92 -13.29 17.23 19.06
C LEU A 92 -11.81 17.44 18.74
N LYS A 93 -11.12 18.00 19.73
CA LYS A 93 -9.97 18.91 19.62
C LYS A 93 -8.64 18.16 19.51
N ASN A 94 -7.74 18.77 18.76
CA ASN A 94 -6.39 18.33 18.43
C ASN A 94 -5.50 18.19 19.69
N SER A 95 -4.82 17.05 19.81
CA SER A 95 -3.56 16.92 20.56
C SER A 95 -2.43 16.81 19.55
N THR A 96 -1.62 17.86 19.44
CA THR A 96 -0.45 17.93 18.57
C THR A 96 0.65 17.03 19.14
N LEU A 97 1.06 16.00 18.39
CA LEU A 97 2.34 15.32 18.58
C LEU A 97 3.15 15.56 17.30
N ASP A 98 4.25 16.28 17.47
CA ASP A 98 5.21 16.59 16.40
C ASP A 98 5.85 15.29 15.90
N ILE A 99 5.53 14.91 14.66
CA ILE A 99 6.22 13.82 13.96
C ILE A 99 7.11 14.45 12.89
N ASN A 100 8.41 14.23 13.06
CA ASN A 100 9.49 14.66 12.18
C ASN A 100 9.34 13.98 10.80
N GLU A 101 9.26 14.79 9.74
CA GLU A 101 8.90 14.39 8.36
C GLU A 101 10.04 13.64 7.62
N ASP A 102 11.21 13.48 8.26
CA ASP A 102 12.40 12.86 7.65
C ASP A 102 12.49 11.32 7.80
N SER A 103 11.56 10.68 8.51
CA SER A 103 11.64 9.23 8.79
C SER A 103 10.93 8.33 7.76
N LEU A 104 10.30 8.87 6.70
CA LEU A 104 9.33 8.10 5.90
C LEU A 104 9.91 7.33 4.70
N LEU A 105 11.23 7.28 4.53
CA LEU A 105 11.89 6.50 3.47
C LEU A 105 13.27 6.01 3.91
N SER A 106 13.34 5.13 4.91
CA SER A 106 14.50 4.24 5.04
C SER A 106 14.24 3.00 4.18
N ILE A 107 14.88 2.97 3.01
CA ILE A 107 15.15 1.69 2.36
C ILE A 107 16.10 0.96 3.30
N VAL A 108 15.65 -0.11 3.95
CA VAL A 108 16.55 -0.95 4.75
C VAL A 108 17.47 -1.66 3.77
N GLU A 109 18.74 -1.26 3.75
CA GLU A 109 19.79 -2.02 3.09
C GLU A 109 19.96 -3.30 3.91
N VAL A 110 19.48 -4.41 3.32
CA VAL A 110 19.52 -5.74 3.92
C VAL A 110 20.96 -6.24 3.77
N ASP A 111 21.83 -5.89 4.71
CA ASP A 111 23.18 -6.44 4.77
C ASP A 111 23.13 -7.98 4.83
N GLY A 112 24.13 -8.61 4.21
CA GLY A 112 24.13 -10.04 3.86
C GLY A 112 24.04 -11.06 5.00
N ASP A 113 23.78 -10.64 6.24
CA ASP A 113 23.61 -11.48 7.44
C ASP A 113 22.18 -11.39 8.00
N THR A 114 21.18 -11.38 7.12
CA THR A 114 19.79 -11.28 7.55
C THR A 114 19.28 -12.63 8.03
N THR A 115 19.15 -12.76 9.34
CA THR A 115 18.53 -13.93 9.96
C THR A 115 17.06 -14.02 9.54
N LEU A 116 16.65 -15.17 9.01
CA LEU A 116 15.24 -15.44 8.69
C LEU A 116 14.54 -16.05 9.90
N TYR A 117 13.21 -15.93 9.94
CA TYR A 117 12.41 -16.77 10.82
C TYR A 117 12.47 -18.23 10.36
N GLY A 118 12.26 -19.17 11.29
CA GLY A 118 12.07 -20.58 10.94
C GLY A 118 10.70 -20.83 10.32
N ASN A 119 10.35 -22.11 10.12
CA ASN A 119 8.98 -22.50 9.77
C ASN A 119 8.08 -22.35 11.00
N GLU A 120 7.68 -21.12 11.32
CA GLU A 120 6.95 -20.79 12.53
C GLU A 120 5.45 -21.07 12.38
N THR A 121 4.86 -21.72 13.38
CA THR A 121 3.42 -22.01 13.47
C THR A 121 2.78 -21.51 14.77
N ASP A 122 3.57 -20.94 15.68
CA ASP A 122 3.07 -20.37 16.93
C ASP A 122 2.47 -18.98 16.69
N ASN A 123 1.18 -18.84 16.95
CA ASN A 123 0.43 -17.58 16.86
C ASN A 123 1.04 -16.44 17.69
N ARG A 124 1.84 -16.73 18.72
CA ARG A 124 2.56 -15.69 19.47
C ARG A 124 3.49 -14.88 18.57
N ILE A 125 4.19 -15.53 17.65
CA ILE A 125 5.12 -14.87 16.72
C ILE A 125 4.32 -14.06 15.68
N PHE A 126 3.18 -14.58 15.21
CA PHE A 126 2.29 -13.81 14.33
C PHE A 126 1.78 -12.54 15.01
N LYS A 127 1.43 -12.62 16.30
CA LYS A 127 1.01 -11.47 17.08
C LYS A 127 2.14 -10.45 17.29
N GLU A 128 3.38 -10.91 17.45
CA GLU A 128 4.56 -10.03 17.52
C GLU A 128 4.86 -9.34 16.18
N CYS A 129 4.76 -10.06 15.06
CA CYS A 129 5.07 -9.52 13.73
C CYS A 129 3.92 -8.69 13.15
N PHE A 130 2.69 -9.19 13.21
CA PHE A 130 1.55 -8.65 12.48
C PHE A 130 0.44 -8.08 13.39
N LEU A 131 0.63 -8.12 14.72
CA LEU A 131 -0.33 -7.62 15.72
C LEU A 131 -1.68 -8.35 15.72
N VAL A 132 -1.77 -9.50 15.05
CA VAL A 132 -2.99 -10.31 14.92
C VAL A 132 -2.67 -11.79 15.04
N GLU A 133 -3.65 -12.56 15.49
CA GLU A 133 -3.59 -14.02 15.45
C GLU A 133 -4.13 -14.51 14.09
N MET A 134 -3.52 -15.56 13.56
CA MET A 134 -3.98 -16.21 12.33
C MET A 134 -5.02 -17.29 12.67
N PRO A 135 -6.11 -17.38 11.89
CA PRO A 135 -7.15 -18.38 12.12
C PRO A 135 -6.67 -19.80 11.79
N ASN A 136 -7.40 -20.81 12.27
CA ASN A 136 -7.01 -22.22 12.11
C ASN A 136 -7.02 -22.71 10.66
N ASP A 137 -7.88 -22.16 9.81
CA ASP A 137 -7.95 -22.48 8.39
C ASP A 137 -6.69 -22.05 7.64
N PHE A 138 -6.06 -20.92 8.02
CA PHE A 138 -4.76 -20.50 7.48
C PHE A 138 -3.68 -21.59 7.66
N PHE A 139 -3.53 -22.12 8.88
CA PHE A 139 -2.52 -23.15 9.15
C PHE A 139 -2.87 -24.48 8.48
N LYS A 140 -4.13 -24.91 8.53
CA LYS A 140 -4.60 -26.12 7.87
C LYS A 140 -4.41 -26.06 6.36
N PHE A 141 -4.63 -24.89 5.76
CA PHE A 141 -4.45 -24.69 4.33
C PHE A 141 -2.99 -24.92 3.93
N TYR A 142 -2.04 -24.31 4.64
CA TYR A 142 -0.62 -24.55 4.39
C TYR A 142 -0.23 -26.02 4.61
N GLU A 143 -0.71 -26.63 5.70
CA GLU A 143 -0.47 -28.05 6.01
C GLU A 143 -0.97 -28.96 4.86
N CYS A 144 -2.16 -28.70 4.33
CA CYS A 144 -2.71 -29.43 3.19
C CYS A 144 -1.82 -29.30 1.94
N LEU A 145 -1.37 -28.09 1.63
CA LEU A 145 -0.49 -27.86 0.48
C LEU A 145 0.85 -28.60 0.62
N CYS A 146 1.44 -28.62 1.83
CA CYS A 146 2.68 -29.35 2.09
C CYS A 146 2.52 -30.88 2.00
N LYS A 147 1.32 -31.41 2.29
CA LYS A 147 1.05 -32.85 2.15
C LYS A 147 0.87 -33.28 0.70
N GLU A 148 0.26 -32.43 -0.13
CA GLU A 148 -0.03 -32.74 -1.52
C GLU A 148 1.20 -32.62 -2.43
N SER A 149 2.10 -31.68 -2.15
CA SER A 149 3.27 -31.42 -2.99
C SER A 149 4.50 -31.06 -2.17
N SER A 150 5.65 -31.58 -2.58
CA SER A 150 6.96 -31.18 -2.05
C SER A 150 7.33 -29.73 -2.39
N SER A 151 6.71 -29.14 -3.42
CA SER A 151 6.83 -27.70 -3.73
C SER A 151 5.45 -27.05 -3.72
N VAL A 152 5.18 -26.30 -2.65
CA VAL A 152 3.97 -25.50 -2.48
C VAL A 152 3.92 -24.39 -3.53
N GLU A 153 5.05 -23.78 -3.91
CA GLU A 153 5.07 -22.73 -4.93
C GLU A 153 4.62 -23.23 -6.30
N SER A 154 5.06 -24.44 -6.69
CA SER A 154 4.66 -25.04 -7.97
C SER A 154 3.16 -25.34 -8.01
N LEU A 155 2.61 -25.87 -6.90
CA LEU A 155 1.19 -26.16 -6.78
C LEU A 155 0.36 -24.87 -6.88
N MET A 156 0.70 -23.83 -6.13
CA MET A 156 -0.01 -22.55 -6.19
C MET A 156 0.17 -21.86 -7.56
N ALA A 157 1.33 -22.04 -8.19
CA ALA A 157 1.57 -21.54 -9.54
C ALA A 157 0.65 -22.18 -10.58
N SER A 158 0.24 -23.43 -10.41
CA SER A 158 -0.71 -24.11 -11.31
C SER A 158 -2.10 -23.46 -11.32
N VAL A 159 -2.51 -22.84 -10.20
CA VAL A 159 -3.76 -22.07 -10.06
C VAL A 159 -3.55 -20.56 -10.20
N ASN A 160 -2.37 -20.13 -10.67
CA ASN A 160 -2.02 -18.73 -10.89
C ASN A 160 -2.04 -17.86 -9.62
N LEU A 161 -1.75 -18.45 -8.46
CA LEU A 161 -1.65 -17.78 -7.17
C LEU A 161 -0.26 -17.93 -6.55
N GLU A 162 0.07 -17.04 -5.63
CA GLU A 162 1.28 -17.00 -4.81
C GLU A 162 0.86 -16.83 -3.34
N LEU A 163 1.42 -17.65 -2.45
CA LEU A 163 1.32 -17.44 -1.00
C LEU A 163 2.24 -16.28 -0.62
N VAL A 164 1.71 -15.31 0.12
CA VAL A 164 2.43 -14.09 0.51
C VAL A 164 2.10 -13.69 1.94
N GLY A 165 2.73 -12.62 2.43
CA GLY A 165 2.39 -12.01 3.71
C GLY A 165 2.72 -12.94 4.88
N PRO A 166 1.75 -13.26 5.75
CA PRO A 166 1.95 -14.22 6.85
C PRO A 166 2.45 -15.60 6.41
N PHE A 167 2.20 -16.05 5.18
CA PHE A 167 2.78 -17.32 4.71
C PHE A 167 4.30 -17.27 4.52
N ASP A 168 4.88 -16.07 4.33
CA ASP A 168 6.33 -15.93 4.30
C ASP A 168 6.94 -16.27 5.67
N LEU A 169 6.18 -16.09 6.76
CA LEU A 169 6.60 -16.51 8.10
C LEU A 169 6.57 -18.04 8.25
N VAL A 170 5.48 -18.70 7.83
CA VAL A 170 5.36 -20.18 7.94
C VAL A 170 6.34 -20.90 7.02
N SER A 171 6.69 -20.29 5.88
CA SER A 171 7.64 -20.85 4.91
C SER A 171 9.10 -20.47 5.18
N GLY A 172 9.38 -19.76 6.28
CA GLY A 172 10.74 -19.35 6.66
C GLY A 172 11.39 -18.35 5.71
N LYS A 173 10.59 -17.59 4.95
CA LYS A 173 11.04 -16.56 4.00
C LYS A 173 11.05 -15.16 4.59
N LEU A 174 10.37 -14.96 5.73
CA LEU A 174 10.29 -13.66 6.39
C LEU A 174 11.63 -13.34 7.08
N PRO A 175 12.27 -12.19 6.78
CA PRO A 175 13.47 -11.76 7.47
C PRO A 175 13.15 -11.19 8.85
N LYS A 176 14.06 -11.37 9.81
CA LYS A 176 14.01 -10.70 11.12
C LYS A 176 14.52 -9.28 10.95
N LEU A 177 13.67 -8.32 11.32
CA LEU A 177 13.93 -6.89 11.22
C LEU A 177 14.10 -6.27 12.60
N GLU A 178 14.96 -5.27 12.69
CA GLU A 178 15.09 -4.42 13.88
C GLU A 178 13.82 -3.57 14.08
N ASP A 179 13.30 -2.98 13.00
CA ASP A 179 12.02 -2.27 13.02
C ASP A 179 10.86 -3.21 12.69
N THR A 180 10.19 -3.70 13.73
CA THR A 180 9.05 -4.60 13.62
C THR A 180 7.83 -3.96 12.94
N LYS A 181 7.76 -2.63 12.86
CA LYS A 181 6.63 -1.95 12.20
C LYS A 181 6.62 -2.21 10.69
N LEU A 182 7.76 -2.56 10.11
CA LEU A 182 7.88 -2.86 8.68
C LEU A 182 7.05 -4.08 8.28
N TYR A 183 6.85 -5.06 9.16
CA TYR A 183 5.98 -6.22 8.90
C TYR A 183 4.53 -5.81 8.58
N LEU A 184 4.05 -4.68 9.12
CA LEU A 184 2.70 -4.17 8.86
C LEU A 184 2.53 -3.60 7.44
N SER A 185 3.63 -3.36 6.72
CA SER A 185 3.64 -2.97 5.31
C SER A 185 4.04 -4.10 4.37
N HIS A 186 4.44 -5.25 4.92
CA HIS A 186 4.78 -6.44 4.15
C HIS A 186 3.55 -6.94 3.38
N TRP A 187 3.64 -6.91 2.04
CA TRP A 187 2.52 -7.22 1.12
C TRP A 187 1.26 -6.39 1.30
N ARG A 188 1.35 -5.20 1.89
CA ARG A 188 0.23 -4.26 1.95
C ARG A 188 0.15 -3.47 0.64
N PHE A 189 -0.96 -3.60 -0.07
CA PHE A 189 -1.21 -2.88 -1.30
C PHE A 189 -1.73 -1.46 -1.02
N PHE A 190 -1.79 -0.63 -2.06
CA PHE A 190 -2.00 0.81 -1.93
C PHE A 190 -3.36 1.15 -1.30
N TYR A 191 -4.40 0.38 -1.61
CA TYR A 191 -5.76 0.60 -1.10
C TYR A 191 -6.09 -0.25 0.12
N ASP A 192 -5.14 -1.03 0.66
CA ASP A 192 -5.41 -1.94 1.77
C ASP A 192 -5.58 -1.16 3.08
N PRO A 193 -6.78 -1.15 3.67
CA PRO A 193 -6.99 -0.56 4.97
C PRO A 193 -6.36 -1.45 6.07
N PRO A 194 -6.15 -0.95 7.29
CA PRO A 194 -5.55 -1.73 8.38
C PRO A 194 -6.24 -3.07 8.70
N GLU A 195 -7.54 -3.15 8.43
CA GLU A 195 -8.41 -4.31 8.62
C GLU A 195 -8.10 -5.45 7.64
N PHE A 196 -7.46 -5.14 6.50
CA PHE A 196 -7.26 -6.07 5.40
C PHE A 196 -5.80 -6.55 5.33
N GLN A 197 -5.59 -7.84 5.60
CA GLN A 197 -4.27 -8.47 5.60
C GLN A 197 -4.13 -9.46 4.45
N THR A 198 -3.34 -9.09 3.45
CA THR A 198 -3.09 -9.90 2.26
C THR A 198 -2.37 -11.21 2.59
N VAL A 199 -2.89 -12.32 2.08
CA VAL A 199 -2.34 -13.68 2.24
C VAL A 199 -2.10 -14.39 0.92
N LEU A 200 -2.84 -14.02 -0.14
CA LEU A 200 -2.66 -14.57 -1.48
C LEU A 200 -2.54 -13.44 -2.50
N LYS A 201 -1.75 -13.66 -3.54
CA LYS A 201 -1.61 -12.75 -4.66
C LYS A 201 -1.71 -13.51 -5.97
N LYS A 202 -2.37 -12.93 -6.96
CA LYS A 202 -2.29 -13.44 -8.34
C LYS A 202 -0.88 -13.29 -8.89
N ARG A 203 -0.36 -14.31 -9.59
CA ARG A 203 1.02 -14.29 -10.09
C ARG A 203 1.27 -13.20 -11.12
N GLY A 204 2.55 -12.88 -11.28
CA GLY A 204 3.03 -11.90 -12.24
C GLY A 204 2.84 -10.46 -11.76
N ASN A 205 2.57 -9.55 -12.70
CA ASN A 205 2.45 -8.11 -12.43
C ASN A 205 1.03 -7.68 -12.02
N SER A 206 0.14 -8.65 -11.78
CA SER A 206 -1.21 -8.41 -11.30
C SER A 206 -1.18 -7.82 -9.89
N GLU A 207 -2.04 -6.84 -9.65
CA GLU A 207 -2.32 -6.31 -8.31
C GLU A 207 -3.59 -6.89 -7.70
N VAL A 208 -4.16 -7.92 -8.33
CA VAL A 208 -5.21 -8.77 -7.72
C VAL A 208 -4.62 -9.57 -6.57
N HIS A 209 -5.20 -9.41 -5.39
CA HIS A 209 -4.77 -10.08 -4.18
C HIS A 209 -5.96 -10.34 -3.25
N ILE A 210 -5.81 -11.36 -2.40
CA ILE A 210 -6.83 -11.83 -1.46
C ILE A 210 -6.26 -11.72 -0.05
N GLY A 211 -7.05 -11.19 0.86
CA GLY A 211 -6.69 -10.97 2.25
C GLY A 211 -7.80 -11.30 3.21
N TYR A 212 -7.42 -11.59 4.45
CA TYR A 212 -8.36 -11.66 5.57
C TYR A 212 -8.81 -10.25 5.95
N TYR A 213 -10.11 -10.07 6.14
CA TYR A 213 -10.70 -8.83 6.66
C TYR A 213 -11.04 -9.01 8.14
N ARG A 214 -10.59 -8.10 9.00
CA ARG A 214 -10.81 -8.11 10.46
C ARG A 214 -11.39 -6.78 10.92
N ASP A 215 -12.57 -6.81 11.53
CA ASP A 215 -13.14 -5.62 12.17
C ASP A 215 -12.44 -5.28 13.50
N ASP A 216 -12.02 -6.30 14.27
CA ASP A 216 -11.24 -6.15 15.50
C ASP A 216 -9.96 -7.01 15.42
N PRO A 217 -8.76 -6.43 15.63
CA PRO A 217 -7.49 -7.17 15.58
C PRO A 217 -7.37 -8.31 16.61
N ASN A 218 -8.15 -8.29 17.69
CA ASN A 218 -8.18 -9.33 18.72
C ASN A 218 -9.18 -10.45 18.42
N SER A 219 -9.97 -10.31 17.35
CA SER A 219 -10.94 -11.31 16.91
C SER A 219 -10.43 -12.08 15.70
N THR A 220 -11.04 -13.24 15.45
CA THR A 220 -10.78 -13.99 14.21
C THR A 220 -11.27 -13.18 13.00
N PRO A 221 -10.61 -13.30 11.82
CA PRO A 221 -11.11 -12.71 10.58
C PRO A 221 -12.58 -13.02 10.32
N ALA A 222 -13.30 -12.03 9.81
CA ALA A 222 -14.70 -12.16 9.46
C ALA A 222 -14.89 -12.96 8.17
N PHE A 223 -14.04 -12.70 7.18
CA PHE A 223 -14.06 -13.33 5.84
C PHE A 223 -12.75 -13.04 5.09
N LEU A 224 -12.57 -13.68 3.94
CA LEU A 224 -11.60 -13.26 2.93
C LEU A 224 -12.28 -12.40 1.88
N ALA A 225 -11.56 -11.39 1.43
CA ALA A 225 -11.97 -10.52 0.35
C ALA A 225 -10.86 -10.34 -0.68
N VAL A 226 -11.26 -9.94 -1.89
CA VAL A 226 -10.37 -9.66 -3.00
C VAL A 226 -10.37 -8.17 -3.33
N ASN A 227 -9.20 -7.64 -3.67
CA ASN A 227 -9.05 -6.33 -4.29
C ASN A 227 -8.13 -6.44 -5.52
N ASP A 228 -8.34 -5.55 -6.49
CA ASP A 228 -7.42 -5.30 -7.59
C ASP A 228 -6.93 -3.86 -7.49
N SER A 229 -5.78 -3.65 -6.84
CA SER A 229 -5.28 -2.29 -6.59
C SER A 229 -4.89 -1.53 -7.86
N SER A 230 -4.79 -2.22 -9.00
CA SER A 230 -4.55 -1.57 -10.29
C SER A 230 -5.80 -0.86 -10.83
N LYS A 231 -6.99 -1.22 -10.32
CA LYS A 231 -8.28 -0.68 -10.76
C LYS A 231 -8.80 0.36 -9.78
N ASP A 232 -9.13 -0.07 -8.57
CA ASP A 232 -9.83 0.75 -7.59
C ASP A 232 -9.63 0.24 -6.15
N HIS A 233 -10.33 0.90 -5.22
CA HIS A 233 -10.30 0.62 -3.79
C HIS A 233 -11.41 -0.35 -3.35
N GLN A 234 -12.11 -1.01 -4.29
CA GLN A 234 -13.23 -1.88 -3.96
C GLN A 234 -12.71 -3.21 -3.41
N ILE A 235 -13.08 -3.52 -2.16
CA ILE A 235 -12.79 -4.78 -1.50
C ILE A 235 -14.07 -5.61 -1.52
N THR A 236 -14.03 -6.77 -2.18
CA THR A 236 -15.20 -7.62 -2.38
C THR A 236 -15.07 -8.91 -1.56
N PRO A 237 -15.98 -9.19 -0.61
CA PRO A 237 -16.00 -10.47 0.11
C PRO A 237 -16.17 -11.65 -0.86
N ILE A 238 -15.39 -12.71 -0.67
CA ILE A 238 -15.43 -13.90 -1.55
C ILE A 238 -15.70 -15.21 -0.83
N ALA A 239 -15.25 -15.36 0.43
CA ALA A 239 -15.41 -16.60 1.18
C ALA A 239 -15.25 -16.38 2.68
N GLU A 240 -15.81 -17.26 3.51
CA GLU A 240 -15.65 -17.22 4.96
C GLU A 240 -14.28 -17.76 5.42
N ASN A 241 -13.63 -18.58 4.61
CA ASN A 241 -12.36 -19.21 4.91
C ASN A 241 -11.50 -19.36 3.65
N ILE A 242 -10.20 -19.62 3.84
CA ILE A 242 -9.24 -19.63 2.74
C ILE A 242 -9.47 -20.78 1.75
N PHE A 243 -10.07 -21.89 2.18
CA PHE A 243 -10.41 -23.01 1.29
C PHE A 243 -11.55 -22.67 0.33
N GLY A 244 -12.47 -21.79 0.73
CA GLY A 244 -13.53 -21.30 -0.17
C GLY A 244 -13.06 -20.20 -1.12
N ALA A 245 -11.91 -19.56 -0.83
CA ALA A 245 -11.36 -18.47 -1.62
C ALA A 245 -10.46 -18.94 -2.78
N VAL A 246 -9.98 -20.19 -2.74
CA VAL A 246 -9.07 -20.82 -3.71
C VAL A 246 -9.80 -21.92 -4.46
#